data_AF-A0A7V8FZX2-F1
#
_entry.id   AF-A0A7V8FZX2-F1
#
_cell.length_a   1.000
_cell.length_b   1.000
_cell.length_c   1.000
_cell.angle_alpha   90.00
_cell.angle_beta   90.00
_cell.angle_gamma   90.00
#
_symmetry.space_group_name_H-M   'P 1'
#
loop_
_entity.id
_entity.type
_entity.pdbx_description
1 polymer ?
#
loop_
_entity_poly.entity_id
_entity_poly.type
_entity_poly.pdbx_seq_one_letter_code
_entity_poly.pdbx_strand_id
1 'polypeptide(L)'
;MLSSPLHQHAGTTVAKGPNPARQRLSFGFPRAYLARMLQRKLVEQLYLGDGACIAGWRDERGVFRPLEDDAGFDGPDFTLRLTHAAGGYQVFDHDIDIEVGILLGNYTLAVHGHRFGIGFLPTLDEAQLTAAARRILRDLDTAARTG
;
A
#
# COMPACT_ATOMS: atom_id res chain seq x y z
N MET A 1 -18.33 -62.89 -20.79
CA MET A 1 -17.69 -62.09 -21.87
C MET A 1 -18.54 -60.86 -22.13
N LEU A 2 -17.89 -59.71 -22.35
CA LEU A 2 -18.38 -58.43 -22.88
C LEU A 2 -19.17 -57.57 -21.85
N SER A 3 -18.48 -56.70 -21.10
CA SER A 3 -18.02 -55.34 -21.46
C SER A 3 -19.13 -54.30 -21.35
N SER A 4 -19.01 -53.40 -20.38
CA SER A 4 -19.69 -52.10 -20.36
C SER A 4 -18.70 -51.01 -19.91
N PRO A 5 -18.81 -49.80 -20.48
CA PRO A 5 -17.66 -48.94 -20.72
C PRO A 5 -17.42 -47.90 -19.62
N LEU A 6 -16.22 -47.30 -19.70
CA LEU A 6 -15.75 -46.12 -18.99
C LEU A 6 -16.84 -45.05 -18.83
N HIS A 7 -16.86 -44.37 -17.68
CA HIS A 7 -16.86 -42.91 -17.67
C HIS A 7 -15.93 -42.38 -16.59
N GLN A 8 -15.18 -41.36 -16.99
CA GLN A 8 -14.00 -40.80 -16.38
C GLN A 8 -14.29 -40.08 -15.06
N HIS A 9 -13.30 -40.11 -14.18
CA HIS A 9 -13.16 -39.16 -13.07
C HIS A 9 -13.07 -37.73 -13.63
N ALA A 10 -14.19 -37.02 -13.66
CA ALA A 10 -14.16 -35.57 -13.67
C ALA A 10 -13.82 -35.12 -12.24
N GLY A 11 -12.53 -35.01 -11.94
CA GLY A 11 -12.09 -34.17 -10.84
C GLY A 11 -12.57 -32.76 -11.13
N THR A 12 -13.63 -32.32 -10.46
CA THR A 12 -14.02 -30.93 -10.44
C THR A 12 -12.93 -30.19 -9.68
N THR A 13 -11.91 -29.71 -10.41
CA THR A 13 -11.11 -28.57 -9.97
C THR A 13 -12.12 -27.47 -9.67
N VAL A 14 -12.34 -27.22 -8.39
CA VAL A 14 -12.98 -26.01 -7.91
C VAL A 14 -12.03 -24.89 -8.34
N ALA A 15 -12.24 -24.36 -9.55
CA ALA A 15 -11.77 -23.05 -9.90
C ALA A 15 -12.40 -22.14 -8.85
N LYS A 16 -11.58 -21.69 -7.90
CA LYS A 16 -11.91 -20.61 -6.96
C LYS A 16 -11.99 -19.35 -7.82
N GLY A 17 -13.10 -19.24 -8.56
CA GLY A 17 -13.46 -18.05 -9.30
C GLY A 17 -13.46 -16.86 -8.33
N PRO A 18 -13.21 -15.64 -8.83
CA PRO A 18 -13.18 -14.46 -7.99
C PRO A 18 -14.47 -14.42 -7.19
N ASN A 19 -14.33 -14.49 -5.86
CA ASN A 19 -15.45 -14.37 -4.95
C ASN A 19 -16.09 -13.01 -5.22
N PRO A 20 -17.34 -12.93 -5.72
CA PRO A 20 -18.04 -11.65 -5.90
C PRO A 20 -18.52 -11.16 -4.53
N ALA A 21 -17.64 -11.17 -3.54
CA ALA A 21 -17.87 -10.62 -2.23
C ALA A 21 -18.02 -9.12 -2.39
N ARG A 22 -19.29 -8.70 -2.48
CA ARG A 22 -19.75 -7.35 -2.16
C ARG A 22 -19.07 -6.27 -2.99
N GLN A 23 -19.65 -5.98 -4.16
CA GLN A 23 -19.72 -4.60 -4.64
C GLN A 23 -20.53 -3.77 -3.64
N ARG A 24 -19.95 -3.52 -2.47
CA ARG A 24 -20.37 -2.42 -1.62
C ARG A 24 -19.98 -1.17 -2.37
N LEU A 25 -20.95 -0.32 -2.65
CA LEU A 25 -20.73 1.05 -3.10
C LEU A 25 -19.89 1.73 -2.02
N SER A 26 -18.57 1.67 -2.14
CA SER A 26 -17.64 2.44 -1.31
C SER A 26 -17.68 3.87 -1.83
N PHE A 27 -18.27 4.76 -1.05
CA PHE A 27 -18.24 6.19 -1.33
C PHE A 27 -16.82 6.70 -1.00
N GLY A 28 -16.03 7.00 -2.03
CA GLY A 28 -14.64 7.45 -1.92
C GLY A 28 -13.65 6.57 -2.69
N PHE A 29 -12.41 7.05 -2.84
CA PHE A 29 -11.30 6.24 -3.34
C PHE A 29 -10.89 5.15 -2.32
N PRO A 30 -10.35 4.01 -2.77
CA PRO A 30 -9.77 3.01 -1.87
C PRO A 30 -8.66 3.62 -1.01
N ARG A 31 -8.47 3.18 0.23
CA ARG A 31 -7.38 3.63 1.11
C ARG A 31 -6.00 3.43 0.47
N ALA A 32 -5.84 2.33 -0.27
CA ALA A 32 -4.63 2.04 -1.04
C ALA A 32 -4.28 3.15 -2.04
N TYR A 33 -5.28 3.89 -2.53
CA TYR A 33 -5.05 5.05 -3.40
C TYR A 33 -4.23 6.13 -2.67
N LEU A 34 -4.53 6.42 -1.41
CA LEU A 34 -3.77 7.37 -0.60
C LEU A 34 -2.35 6.91 -0.33
N ALA A 35 -2.18 5.63 0.01
CA ALA A 35 -0.84 5.05 0.18
C ALA A 35 0.00 5.22 -1.10
N ARG A 36 -0.59 4.97 -2.29
CA ARG A 36 0.07 5.20 -3.59
C ARG A 36 0.32 6.67 -3.91
N MET A 37 -0.57 7.58 -3.53
CA MET A 37 -0.32 9.01 -3.70
C MET A 37 0.85 9.48 -2.83
N LEU A 38 0.90 9.03 -1.58
CA LEU A 38 1.99 9.35 -0.67
C LEU A 38 3.32 8.76 -1.16
N GLN A 39 3.32 7.51 -1.64
CA GLN A 39 4.46 6.88 -2.29
C GLN A 39 4.99 7.74 -3.45
N ARG A 40 4.12 8.13 -4.39
CA ARG A 40 4.50 8.99 -5.53
C ARG A 40 5.09 10.32 -5.05
N LYS A 41 4.48 10.96 -4.05
CA LYS A 41 4.97 12.21 -3.50
C LYS A 41 6.34 12.08 -2.84
N LEU A 42 6.65 10.95 -2.21
CA LEU A 42 7.98 10.70 -1.65
C LEU A 42 9.02 10.49 -2.74
N VAL A 43 8.71 9.72 -3.78
CA VAL A 43 9.60 9.53 -4.95
C VAL A 43 9.90 10.88 -5.62
N GLU A 44 8.87 11.69 -5.84
CA GLU A 44 9.01 13.06 -6.39
C GLU A 44 9.92 13.95 -5.54
N GLN A 45 9.76 13.95 -4.21
CA GLN A 45 10.52 14.83 -3.32
C GLN A 45 11.96 14.37 -3.07
N LEU A 46 12.19 13.05 -3.07
CA LEU A 46 13.52 12.50 -2.85
C LEU A 46 14.38 12.47 -4.13
N TYR A 47 13.79 12.76 -5.30
CA TYR A 47 14.45 12.61 -6.61
C TYR A 47 15.07 11.22 -6.80
N LEU A 48 14.46 10.19 -6.20
CA LEU A 48 14.91 8.81 -6.32
C LEU A 48 14.22 8.16 -7.51
N GLY A 49 14.88 7.19 -8.15
CA GLY A 49 14.31 6.47 -9.28
C GLY A 49 13.03 5.71 -8.93
N ASP A 50 12.22 5.44 -9.95
CA ASP A 50 11.02 4.61 -9.82
C ASP A 50 11.39 3.26 -9.21
N GLY A 51 10.75 2.91 -8.08
CA GLY A 51 11.04 1.71 -7.30
C GLY A 51 11.78 1.97 -5.98
N ALA A 52 12.25 3.19 -5.73
CA ALA A 52 12.89 3.55 -4.45
C ALA A 52 11.90 3.65 -3.28
N CYS A 53 10.59 3.70 -3.56
CA CYS A 53 9.53 3.62 -2.56
C CYS A 53 8.45 2.67 -3.05
N ILE A 54 8.10 1.69 -2.22
CA ILE A 54 7.08 0.68 -2.50
C ILE A 54 6.02 0.76 -1.41
N ALA A 55 4.76 0.97 -1.81
CA ALA A 55 3.63 0.87 -0.90
C ALA A 55 3.17 -0.58 -0.77
N GLY A 56 2.88 -1.00 0.46
CA GLY A 56 2.48 -2.36 0.81
C GLY A 56 1.68 -2.41 2.10
N TRP A 57 1.50 -3.61 2.62
CA TRP A 57 0.94 -3.91 3.92
C TRP A 57 1.73 -5.07 4.53
N ARG A 58 1.62 -5.28 5.85
CA ARG A 58 2.19 -6.47 6.50
C ARG A 58 1.10 -7.50 6.72
N ASP A 59 1.38 -8.74 6.34
CA ASP A 59 0.49 -9.84 6.69
C ASP A 59 0.53 -10.16 8.19
N GLU A 60 -0.33 -11.07 8.64
CA GLU A 60 -0.43 -11.46 10.05
C GLU A 60 0.89 -12.00 10.63
N ARG A 61 1.84 -12.37 9.78
CA ARG A 61 3.18 -12.84 10.17
C ARG A 61 4.22 -11.71 10.16
N GLY A 62 3.79 -10.47 9.91
CA GLY A 62 4.66 -9.29 9.78
C GLY A 62 5.39 -9.21 8.44
N VAL A 63 5.08 -10.09 7.47
CA VAL A 63 5.77 -10.12 6.18
C VAL A 63 5.21 -9.02 5.29
N PHE A 64 6.11 -8.19 4.74
CA PHE A 64 5.74 -7.13 3.81
C PHE A 64 5.19 -7.71 2.48
N ARG A 65 4.05 -7.19 2.06
CA ARG A 65 3.36 -7.52 0.81
C ARG A 65 3.15 -6.23 0.01
N PRO A 66 3.74 -6.08 -1.19
CA PRO A 66 3.54 -4.89 -2.00
C PRO A 66 2.08 -4.78 -2.47
N LEU A 67 1.60 -3.55 -2.66
CA LEU A 67 0.29 -3.28 -3.25
C LEU A 67 0.35 -3.47 -4.76
N GLU A 68 -0.06 -4.63 -5.28
CA GLU A 68 -0.19 -4.83 -6.72
C GLU A 68 -1.30 -3.94 -7.31
N ASP A 69 -1.14 -3.52 -8.57
CA ASP A 69 -2.00 -2.51 -9.20
C ASP A 69 -3.50 -2.80 -9.08
N ASP A 70 -3.88 -4.08 -9.10
CA ASP A 70 -5.25 -4.59 -9.03
C ASP A 70 -5.61 -5.30 -7.71
N ALA A 71 -4.75 -5.25 -6.68
CA ALA A 71 -4.85 -6.09 -5.48
C ALA A 71 -6.13 -5.89 -4.62
N GLY A 72 -6.91 -4.83 -4.85
CA GLY A 72 -8.17 -4.58 -4.14
C GLY A 72 -8.05 -4.45 -2.61
N PHE A 73 -6.83 -4.38 -2.06
CA PHE A 73 -6.60 -4.26 -0.63
C PHE A 73 -7.07 -2.88 -0.15
N ASP A 74 -7.97 -2.88 0.84
CA ASP A 74 -8.56 -1.66 1.42
C ASP A 74 -8.49 -1.66 2.95
N GLY A 75 -7.51 -2.37 3.52
CA GLY A 75 -7.22 -2.33 4.96
C GLY A 75 -6.77 -0.95 5.43
N PRO A 76 -6.82 -0.65 6.74
CA PRO A 76 -6.36 0.63 7.26
C PRO A 76 -4.84 0.73 7.39
N ASP A 77 -4.15 -0.40 7.58
CA ASP A 77 -2.72 -0.43 7.87
C ASP A 77 -1.90 -0.67 6.60
N PHE A 78 -0.97 0.24 6.34
CA PHE A 78 -0.05 0.18 5.22
C PHE A 78 1.39 0.40 5.68
N THR A 79 2.33 -0.03 4.87
CA THR A 79 3.75 0.22 5.06
C THR A 79 4.33 0.79 3.77
N LEU A 80 5.09 1.88 3.88
CA LEU A 80 5.94 2.38 2.81
C LEU A 80 7.36 1.86 3.06
N ARG A 81 7.85 1.02 2.16
CA ARG A 81 9.25 0.59 2.16
C ARG A 81 10.04 1.52 1.27
N LEU A 82 11.01 2.21 1.84
CA LEU A 82 11.92 3.09 1.14
C LEU A 82 13.28 2.43 1.04
N THR A 83 13.76 2.24 -0.19
CA THR A 83 15.02 1.58 -0.49
C THR A 83 15.82 2.47 -1.41
N HIS A 84 17.04 2.84 -1.01
CA HIS A 84 17.96 3.58 -1.86
C HIS A 84 19.27 2.82 -2.01
N ALA A 85 19.72 2.66 -3.25
CA ALA A 85 21.01 2.09 -3.57
C ALA A 85 21.85 3.09 -4.37
N ALA A 86 23.10 3.28 -3.97
CA ALA A 86 24.08 4.11 -4.68
C ALA A 86 25.33 3.28 -4.96
N GLY A 87 25.79 3.27 -6.21
CA GLY A 87 27.03 2.58 -6.59
C GLY A 87 27.02 1.06 -6.35
N GLY A 88 25.85 0.41 -6.37
CA GLY A 88 25.72 -1.03 -6.14
C GLY A 88 25.59 -1.46 -4.67
N TYR A 89 25.61 -0.51 -3.73
CA TYR A 89 25.38 -0.76 -2.31
C TYR A 89 24.01 -0.23 -1.90
N GLN A 90 23.28 -1.01 -1.09
CA GLN A 90 22.06 -0.54 -0.43
C GLN A 90 22.48 0.46 0.65
N VAL A 91 22.15 1.73 0.43
CA VAL A 91 22.50 2.85 1.31
C VAL A 91 21.49 2.95 2.45
N PHE A 92 20.23 2.57 2.20
CA PHE A 92 19.14 2.76 3.13
C PHE A 92 17.99 1.77 2.84
N ASP A 93 17.43 1.16 3.88
CA ASP A 93 16.22 0.34 3.85
C ASP A 93 15.38 0.63 5.09
N HIS A 94 14.26 1.35 4.92
CA HIS A 94 13.39 1.68 6.04
C HIS A 94 11.93 1.44 5.70
N ASP A 95 11.25 0.85 6.66
CA ASP A 95 9.82 0.64 6.64
C ASP A 95 9.14 1.75 7.47
N ILE A 96 8.13 2.37 6.88
CA ILE A 96 7.32 3.42 7.50
C ILE A 96 5.88 2.94 7.55
N ASP A 97 5.40 2.66 8.74
CA ASP A 97 4.01 2.28 8.94
C ASP A 97 3.11 3.52 8.92
N ILE A 98 2.03 3.42 8.13
CA ILE A 98 1.02 4.45 7.99
C ILE A 98 -0.37 3.85 8.19
N GLU A 99 -1.26 4.61 8.80
CA GLU A 99 -2.66 4.24 8.99
C GLU A 99 -3.55 5.15 8.13
N VAL A 100 -4.51 4.59 7.41
CA VAL A 100 -5.49 5.33 6.61
C VAL A 100 -6.89 5.09 7.17
N GLY A 101 -7.36 6.03 7.98
CA GLY A 101 -8.73 6.09 8.48
C GLY A 101 -9.67 6.79 7.49
N ILE A 102 -10.97 6.50 7.60
CA ILE A 102 -12.04 7.26 6.95
C ILE A 102 -13.02 7.70 8.04
N LEU A 103 -13.17 9.00 8.23
CA LEU A 103 -14.06 9.59 9.22
C LEU A 103 -14.90 10.70 8.58
N LEU A 104 -16.22 10.58 8.63
CA LEU A 104 -17.17 11.58 8.11
C LEU A 104 -16.89 12.02 6.65
N GLY A 105 -16.44 11.09 5.81
CA GLY A 105 -16.10 11.39 4.41
C GLY A 105 -14.74 12.07 4.22
N ASN A 106 -13.92 12.20 5.26
CA ASN A 106 -12.52 12.61 5.12
C ASN A 106 -11.59 11.45 5.40
N TYR A 107 -10.46 11.43 4.72
CA TYR A 107 -9.40 10.49 5.05
C TYR A 107 -8.54 11.06 6.16
N THR A 108 -8.06 10.19 7.02
CA THR A 108 -7.04 10.52 8.01
C THR A 108 -5.82 9.67 7.74
N LEU A 109 -4.71 10.29 7.40
CA LEU A 109 -3.43 9.63 7.26
C LEU A 109 -2.65 9.81 8.57
N ALA A 110 -2.29 8.73 9.24
CA ALA A 110 -1.39 8.76 10.37
C ALA A 110 -0.01 8.25 9.97
N VAL A 111 1.05 8.98 10.35
CA VAL A 111 2.46 8.61 10.13
C VAL A 111 3.20 8.81 11.44
N HIS A 112 3.77 7.76 12.03
CA HIS A 112 4.52 7.82 13.29
C HIS A 112 3.81 8.65 14.41
N GLY A 113 2.49 8.48 14.54
CA GLY A 113 1.68 9.20 15.54
C GLY A 113 1.22 10.62 15.13
N HIS A 114 1.68 11.14 13.99
CA HIS A 114 1.19 12.41 13.43
C HIS A 114 0.02 12.18 12.47
N ARG A 115 -1.07 12.92 12.65
CA ARG A 115 -2.29 12.79 11.84
C ARG A 115 -2.44 13.95 10.87
N PHE A 116 -2.77 13.62 9.62
CA PHE A 116 -3.04 14.54 8.54
C PHE A 116 -4.47 14.28 8.03
N GLY A 117 -5.30 15.32 8.01
CA GLY A 117 -6.61 15.24 7.38
C GLY A 117 -6.46 15.45 5.89
N ILE A 118 -6.87 14.46 5.09
CA ILE A 118 -6.89 14.57 3.63
C ILE A 118 -8.35 14.64 3.19
N GLY A 119 -8.70 15.69 2.44
CA GLY A 119 -10.05 15.84 1.90
C GLY A 119 -10.53 14.65 1.06
N PHE A 120 -11.84 14.49 0.93
CA PHE A 120 -12.50 13.39 0.19
C PHE A 120 -12.03 13.20 -1.25
N LEU A 121 -11.53 14.26 -1.88
CA LEU A 121 -10.82 14.22 -3.16
C LEU A 121 -9.34 14.44 -2.87
N PRO A 122 -8.53 13.38 -2.69
CA PRO A 122 -7.12 13.51 -2.34
C PRO A 122 -6.30 14.30 -3.36
N THR A 123 -6.72 14.29 -4.63
CA THR A 123 -6.15 15.10 -5.70
C THR A 123 -6.30 16.61 -5.47
N LEU A 124 -7.23 17.03 -4.62
CA LEU A 124 -7.47 18.44 -4.28
C LEU A 124 -6.75 18.88 -3.00
N ASP A 125 -6.15 17.96 -2.25
CA ASP A 125 -5.44 18.27 -1.00
C ASP A 125 -3.96 17.85 -1.06
N GLU A 126 -3.32 18.28 -2.14
CA GLU A 126 -1.90 18.04 -2.40
C GLU A 126 -1.00 18.64 -1.31
N ALA A 127 -1.45 19.73 -0.67
CA ALA A 127 -0.72 20.40 0.40
C ALA A 127 -0.55 19.50 1.63
N GLN A 128 -1.60 18.80 2.06
CA GLN A 128 -1.52 17.91 3.22
C GLN A 128 -0.73 16.63 2.90
N LEU A 129 -0.87 16.07 1.70
CA LEU A 129 -0.03 14.96 1.25
C LEU A 129 1.46 15.35 1.19
N THR A 130 1.76 16.55 0.71
CA THR A 130 3.11 17.12 0.69
C THR A 130 3.65 17.33 2.10
N ALA A 131 2.80 17.79 3.04
CA ALA A 131 3.19 17.97 4.44
C ALA A 131 3.51 16.63 5.12
N ALA A 132 2.71 15.58 4.85
CA ALA A 132 2.96 14.24 5.33
C ALA A 132 4.28 13.67 4.76
N ALA A 133 4.52 13.81 3.46
CA ALA A 133 5.78 13.40 2.84
C ALA A 133 6.99 14.12 3.46
N ARG A 134 6.94 15.46 3.60
CA ARG A 134 8.01 16.23 4.25
C ARG A 134 8.22 15.84 5.72
N ARG A 135 7.19 15.35 6.40
CA ARG A 135 7.32 14.87 7.78
C ARG A 135 8.11 13.56 7.80
N ILE A 136 7.72 12.60 6.97
CA ILE A 136 8.45 11.34 6.76
C ILE A 136 9.93 11.62 6.52
N LEU A 137 10.25 12.51 5.58
CA LEU A 137 11.64 12.82 5.24
C LEU A 137 12.44 13.41 6.42
N ARG A 138 11.81 14.27 7.23
CA ARG A 138 12.45 14.82 8.44
C ARG A 138 12.70 13.77 9.50
N ASP A 139 11.76 12.85 9.70
CA ASP A 139 11.90 11.77 10.66
C ASP A 139 13.03 10.81 10.24
N LEU A 140 13.16 10.53 8.93
CA LEU A 140 14.26 9.73 8.37
C LEU A 140 15.64 10.39 8.53
N ASP A 141 15.76 11.69 8.21
CA ASP A 141 17.01 12.45 8.38
C ASP A 141 17.42 12.53 9.86
N THR A 142 16.44 12.65 10.76
CA THR A 142 16.71 12.62 12.21
C THR A 142 17.25 11.26 12.64
N ALA A 143 16.62 10.17 12.20
CA ALA A 143 17.07 8.81 12.53
C ALA A 143 18.49 8.51 12.02
N ALA A 144 18.82 8.97 10.80
CA ALA A 144 20.13 8.79 10.19
C ALA A 144 21.26 9.56 10.89
N ARG A 145 20.96 10.64 11.63
CA ARG A 145 21.95 11.44 12.37
C ARG A 145 22.22 10.93 13.79
N THR A 146 21.32 10.11 14.33
CA THR A 146 21.40 9.59 15.70
C THR A 146 21.91 8.15 15.81
N GLY A 147 22.02 7.44 14.68
CA GLY A 147 22.58 6.08 14.59
C GLY A 147 24.02 6.09 14.11
#